data_AF-A0A7S1SC20-F1
#
_entry.id   AF-A0A7S1SC20-F1
#
_cell.length_a   1.000
_cell.length_b   1.000
_cell.length_c   1.000
_cell.angle_alpha   90.00
_cell.angle_beta   90.00
_cell.angle_gamma   90.00
#
_symmetry.space_group_name_H-M   'P 1'
#
loop_
_entity.id
_entity.type
_entity.pdbx_description
1 polymer ?
#
loop_
_entity_poly.entity_id
_entity_poly.type
_entity_poly.pdbx_seq_one_letter_code
_entity_poly.pdbx_strand_id
1 'polypeptide(L)'
;KGPPTWSPRPRNPQAPLWTPALSAGGMAAARETPHFTVSTQSKSNDVGIVTLIGEYTEVGMNHGRKYYKKMQKIQGHEDISVYLYYWDTRDGVDFGGWWFGDQLGGSQVWARANSHGDRPPRLGWKIPWDAPKAEPGILFCDPFIAGKP
;
A
#
# COMPACT_ATOMS: atom_id res chain seq x y z
N LYS A 1 -12.43 37.54 -20.33
CA LYS A 1 -12.60 36.39 -19.42
C LYS A 1 -11.27 35.67 -19.36
N GLY A 2 -10.43 36.00 -18.36
CA GLY A 2 -9.08 35.45 -18.22
C GLY A 2 -9.08 34.18 -17.34
N PRO A 3 -8.03 33.34 -17.43
CA PRO A 3 -7.90 32.12 -16.63
C PRO A 3 -7.62 32.44 -15.15
N PRO A 4 -8.03 31.60 -14.19
CA PRO A 4 -7.73 31.81 -12.79
C PRO A 4 -6.24 31.57 -12.50
N THR A 5 -5.58 32.57 -11.93
CA THR A 5 -4.19 32.52 -11.48
C THR A 5 -4.09 31.83 -10.12
N TRP A 6 -3.38 30.70 -10.05
CA TRP A 6 -3.02 30.03 -8.79
C TRP A 6 -1.88 30.77 -8.11
N SER A 7 -2.10 31.25 -6.89
CA SER A 7 -1.05 31.86 -6.06
C SER A 7 -0.37 30.78 -5.20
N PRO A 8 0.98 30.72 -5.13
CA PRO A 8 1.66 29.82 -4.20
C PRO A 8 1.52 30.33 -2.76
N ARG A 9 1.16 29.44 -1.83
CA ARG A 9 1.12 29.73 -0.39
C ARG A 9 2.53 30.01 0.16
N PRO A 10 2.69 30.90 1.15
CA PRO A 10 3.99 31.18 1.77
C PRO A 10 4.52 29.97 2.55
N ARG A 11 5.84 29.73 2.43
CA ARG A 11 6.59 28.76 3.25
C ARG A 11 6.55 29.19 4.71
N ASN A 12 6.05 28.32 5.58
CA ASN A 12 6.15 28.47 7.03
C ASN A 12 7.58 28.10 7.48
N PRO A 13 8.37 28.99 8.09
CA PRO A 13 9.69 28.66 8.60
C PRO A 13 9.63 28.54 10.12
N GLN A 14 9.37 27.34 10.65
CA GLN A 14 9.84 26.88 11.98
C GLN A 14 9.27 25.49 12.29
N ALA A 15 10.14 24.48 12.27
CA ALA A 15 9.97 23.26 13.04
C ALA A 15 11.20 23.13 13.96
N PRO A 16 11.05 22.78 15.25
CA PRO A 16 12.16 22.72 16.17
C PRO A 16 13.12 21.58 15.80
N LEU A 17 14.42 21.85 15.90
CA LEU A 17 15.49 20.88 15.74
C LEU A 17 15.43 19.87 16.89
N TRP A 18 14.99 18.64 16.60
CA TRP A 18 15.20 17.52 17.51
C TRP A 18 16.61 16.98 17.26
N THR A 19 17.52 17.18 18.21
CA THR A 19 18.79 16.45 18.28
C THR A 19 18.57 15.13 18.99
N PRO A 20 18.81 13.95 18.36
CA PRO A 20 18.93 12.73 19.12
C PRO A 20 20.33 12.67 19.74
N ALA A 21 20.38 12.57 21.07
CA ALA A 21 21.57 12.19 21.79
C ALA A 21 22.02 10.78 21.34
N LEU A 22 23.32 10.62 21.13
CA LEU A 22 23.97 9.35 20.84
C LEU A 22 23.80 8.40 22.03
N SER A 23 22.92 7.41 21.89
CA SER A 23 22.97 6.19 22.70
C SER A 23 23.47 5.06 21.83
N ALA A 24 24.75 4.71 22.01
CA ALA A 24 25.32 3.48 21.52
C ALA A 24 24.65 2.30 22.25
N GLY A 25 23.76 1.61 21.54
CA GLY A 25 23.13 0.37 21.96
C GLY A 25 22.60 -0.32 20.72
N GLY A 26 23.09 -1.54 20.44
CA GLY A 26 22.88 -2.26 19.18
C GLY A 26 21.43 -2.27 18.71
N MET A 27 21.19 -1.67 17.55
CA MET A 27 19.91 -1.78 16.84
C MET A 27 19.81 -3.17 16.20
N ALA A 28 19.41 -4.16 17.00
CA ALA A 28 18.62 -5.24 16.44
C ALA A 28 17.33 -4.58 15.92
N ALA A 29 17.19 -4.47 14.60
CA ALA A 29 15.96 -4.04 13.97
C ALA A 29 14.81 -4.84 14.59
N ALA A 30 13.89 -4.15 15.27
CA ALA A 30 12.67 -4.77 15.75
C ALA A 30 12.06 -5.48 14.55
N ARG A 31 11.87 -6.80 14.65
CA ARG A 31 11.29 -7.59 13.57
C ARG A 31 9.84 -7.12 13.39
N GLU A 32 9.62 -6.23 12.43
CA GLU A 32 8.28 -5.82 12.03
C GLU A 32 7.47 -7.09 11.75
N THR A 33 6.36 -7.27 12.48
CA THR A 33 5.58 -8.52 12.38
C THR A 33 4.62 -8.38 11.20
N PRO A 34 4.70 -9.27 10.19
CA PRO A 34 3.75 -9.23 9.09
C PRO A 34 2.32 -9.36 9.61
N HIS A 35 1.43 -8.56 9.04
CA HIS A 35 0.00 -8.61 9.30
C HIS A 35 -0.77 -9.29 8.18
N PHE A 36 -0.24 -9.26 6.96
CA PHE A 36 -0.82 -9.91 5.79
C PHE A 36 0.25 -10.61 4.96
N THR A 37 -0.17 -11.72 4.34
CA THR A 37 0.56 -12.39 3.26
C THR A 37 -0.26 -12.26 1.99
N VAL A 38 0.37 -11.71 0.95
CA VAL A 38 -0.20 -11.59 -0.38
C VAL A 38 0.37 -12.70 -1.26
N SER A 39 -0.51 -13.50 -1.87
CA SER A 39 -0.14 -14.65 -2.71
C SER A 39 -1.01 -14.71 -3.97
N THR A 40 -0.67 -15.58 -4.92
CA THR A 40 -1.44 -15.80 -6.15
C THR A 40 -1.59 -17.30 -6.42
N GLN A 41 -2.68 -17.69 -7.08
CA GLN A 41 -2.83 -19.01 -7.72
C GLN A 41 -2.85 -18.88 -9.25
N SER A 42 -2.65 -17.68 -9.77
CA SER A 42 -2.51 -17.47 -11.20
C SER A 42 -1.28 -18.21 -11.71
N LYS A 43 -1.44 -18.91 -12.84
CA LYS A 43 -0.31 -19.50 -13.57
C LYS A 43 0.43 -18.45 -14.40
N SER A 44 -0.12 -17.24 -14.51
CA SER A 44 0.48 -16.14 -15.26
C SER A 44 1.59 -15.48 -14.45
N ASN A 45 2.75 -15.30 -15.06
CA ASN A 45 3.90 -14.62 -14.45
C ASN A 45 3.87 -13.11 -14.72
N ASP A 46 2.70 -12.49 -14.58
CA ASP A 46 2.52 -11.06 -14.83
C ASP A 46 3.33 -10.25 -13.82
N VAL A 47 4.20 -9.35 -14.32
CA VAL A 47 5.08 -8.51 -13.49
C VAL A 47 4.28 -7.73 -12.45
N GLY A 48 3.08 -7.28 -12.78
CA GLY A 48 2.17 -6.63 -11.84
C GLY A 48 1.77 -7.52 -10.67
N ILE A 49 1.48 -8.80 -10.89
CA ILE A 49 1.11 -9.74 -9.81
C ILE A 49 2.34 -10.07 -8.97
N VAL A 50 3.47 -10.41 -9.61
CA VAL A 50 4.72 -10.78 -8.92
C VAL A 50 5.21 -9.65 -8.01
N THR A 51 5.03 -8.40 -8.45
CA THR A 51 5.35 -7.20 -7.65
C THR A 51 4.58 -7.14 -6.33
N LEU A 52 3.33 -7.62 -6.30
CA LEU A 52 2.45 -7.54 -5.12
C LEU A 52 2.66 -8.70 -4.13
N ILE A 53 3.13 -9.85 -4.58
CA ILE A 53 3.33 -11.04 -3.73
C ILE A 53 4.38 -10.75 -2.66
N GLY A 54 4.05 -11.05 -1.40
CA GLY A 54 4.95 -10.85 -0.27
C GLY A 54 4.22 -10.66 1.06
N GLU A 55 4.98 -10.26 2.06
CA GLU A 55 4.52 -10.02 3.42
C GLU A 55 4.39 -8.52 3.65
N TYR A 56 3.32 -8.13 4.33
CA TYR A 56 2.99 -6.73 4.55
C TYR A 56 2.88 -6.46 6.05
N THR A 57 3.60 -5.44 6.51
CA THR A 57 3.57 -4.97 7.89
C THR A 57 2.69 -3.73 8.00
N GLU A 58 2.06 -3.53 9.15
CA GLU A 58 1.32 -2.31 9.45
C GLU A 58 2.29 -1.15 9.65
N VAL A 59 1.97 0.01 9.06
CA VAL A 59 2.84 1.21 9.16
C VAL A 59 2.10 2.41 9.76
N GLY A 60 0.80 2.55 9.53
CA GLY A 60 0.04 3.67 10.08
C GLY A 60 -1.43 3.70 9.67
N MET A 61 -2.04 4.88 9.67
CA MET A 61 -3.46 5.10 9.40
C MET A 61 -3.69 5.93 8.13
N ASN A 62 -4.69 5.55 7.33
CA ASN A 62 -5.16 6.22 6.12
C ASN A 62 -6.70 6.09 6.02
N HIS A 63 -7.43 7.18 5.83
CA HIS A 63 -8.91 7.19 5.75
C HIS A 63 -9.61 6.42 6.87
N GLY A 64 -9.12 6.57 8.11
CA GLY A 64 -9.67 5.89 9.28
C GLY A 64 -9.34 4.40 9.39
N ARG A 65 -8.47 3.86 8.52
CA ARG A 65 -8.05 2.46 8.50
C ARG A 65 -6.55 2.30 8.53
N LYS A 66 -6.09 1.13 8.94
CA LYS A 66 -4.67 0.79 8.90
C LYS A 66 -4.21 0.64 7.44
N TYR A 67 -3.02 1.12 7.14
CA TYR A 67 -2.32 0.81 5.89
C TYR A 67 -1.06 -0.01 6.17
N TYR A 68 -0.65 -0.75 5.16
CA TYR A 68 0.41 -1.72 5.25
C TYR A 68 1.46 -1.47 4.17
N LYS A 69 2.70 -1.86 4.43
CA LYS A 69 3.82 -1.77 3.48
C LYS A 69 4.43 -3.14 3.29
N LYS A 70 4.76 -3.47 2.03
CA LYS A 70 5.48 -4.68 1.68
C LYS A 70 6.87 -4.66 2.32
N MET A 71 7.23 -5.77 2.95
CA MET A 71 8.52 -5.92 3.64
C MET A 71 9.64 -6.29 2.67
N GLN A 72 9.36 -7.12 1.68
CA GLN A 72 10.34 -7.54 0.68
C GLN A 72 10.55 -6.44 -0.36
N LYS A 73 11.81 -6.08 -0.60
CA LYS A 73 12.22 -5.29 -1.75
C LYS A 73 12.04 -6.08 -3.05
N ILE A 74 11.81 -5.38 -4.14
CA ILE A 74 11.74 -5.97 -5.49
C ILE A 74 13.16 -5.99 -6.06
N GLN A 75 13.66 -7.17 -6.46
CA GLN A 75 15.00 -7.28 -7.03
C GLN A 75 15.10 -6.45 -8.32
N GLY A 76 16.15 -5.63 -8.41
CA GLY A 76 16.33 -4.71 -9.54
C GLY A 76 15.52 -3.41 -9.47
N HIS A 77 14.64 -3.26 -8.48
CA HIS A 77 13.77 -2.09 -8.29
C HIS A 77 13.66 -1.73 -6.80
N GLU A 78 14.79 -1.42 -6.16
CA GLU A 78 14.84 -1.16 -4.71
C GLU A 78 14.16 0.14 -4.27
N ASP A 79 13.97 1.06 -5.20
CA ASP A 79 13.27 2.33 -5.04
C ASP A 79 11.75 2.16 -5.03
N ILE A 80 11.24 1.04 -5.56
CA ILE A 80 9.81 0.74 -5.58
C ILE A 80 9.39 0.14 -4.23
N SER A 81 8.53 0.88 -3.52
CA SER A 81 7.77 0.38 -2.38
C SER A 81 6.37 -0.01 -2.81
N VAL A 82 5.74 -0.96 -2.11
CA VAL A 82 4.34 -1.31 -2.34
C VAL A 82 3.55 -1.10 -1.06
N TYR A 83 2.48 -0.31 -1.16
CA TYR A 83 1.57 0.00 -0.08
C TYR A 83 0.22 -0.64 -0.32
N LEU A 84 -0.38 -1.17 0.74
CA LEU A 84 -1.76 -1.66 0.77
C LEU A 84 -2.57 -0.72 1.66
N TYR A 85 -3.50 0.02 1.06
CA TYR A 85 -4.21 1.10 1.75
C TYR A 85 -5.67 1.21 1.31
N TYR A 86 -6.49 1.81 2.18
CA TYR A 86 -7.88 2.12 1.87
C TYR A 86 -8.03 3.54 1.32
N TRP A 87 -8.92 3.73 0.34
CA TRP A 87 -9.38 5.01 -0.16
C TRP A 87 -10.89 5.12 0.05
N ASP A 88 -11.35 6.22 0.63
CA ASP A 88 -12.77 6.48 0.82
C ASP A 88 -13.45 6.90 -0.49
N THR A 89 -14.76 7.17 -0.44
CA THR A 89 -15.56 7.49 -1.63
C THR A 89 -15.53 8.98 -1.99
N ARG A 90 -14.55 9.77 -1.52
CA ARG A 90 -14.54 11.22 -1.73
C ARG A 90 -14.43 11.62 -3.20
N ASP A 91 -13.74 10.79 -3.98
CA ASP A 91 -13.54 10.99 -5.43
C ASP A 91 -14.56 10.19 -6.26
N GLY A 92 -15.54 9.57 -5.61
CA GLY A 92 -16.54 8.71 -6.21
C GLY A 92 -16.50 7.28 -5.67
N VAL A 93 -17.65 6.61 -5.68
CA VAL A 93 -17.77 5.19 -5.27
C VAL A 93 -16.88 4.28 -6.11
N ASP A 94 -16.64 4.67 -7.36
CA ASP A 94 -15.76 3.96 -8.28
C ASP A 94 -14.28 4.16 -7.98
N PHE A 95 -13.88 4.95 -7.00
CA PHE A 95 -12.48 5.04 -6.54
C PHE A 95 -12.32 4.58 -5.09
N GLY A 96 -13.44 4.37 -4.39
CA GLY A 96 -13.44 3.80 -3.05
C GLY A 96 -13.02 2.34 -3.03
N GLY A 97 -12.33 1.94 -1.97
CA GLY A 97 -11.93 0.55 -1.75
C GLY A 97 -10.49 0.40 -1.29
N TRP A 98 -9.97 -0.82 -1.42
CA TRP A 98 -8.59 -1.16 -1.08
C TRP A 98 -7.72 -1.15 -2.32
N TRP A 99 -6.50 -0.65 -2.17
CA TRP A 99 -5.56 -0.38 -3.26
C TRP A 99 -4.17 -0.90 -2.95
N PHE A 100 -3.48 -1.36 -3.99
CA PHE A 100 -2.04 -1.52 -4.03
C PHE A 100 -1.42 -0.40 -4.89
N GLY A 101 -0.52 0.39 -4.30
CA GLY A 101 0.14 1.50 -4.99
C GLY A 101 1.55 1.76 -4.49
N ASP A 102 2.32 2.54 -5.25
CA ASP A 102 3.74 2.83 -4.97
C ASP A 102 3.92 3.78 -3.77
N GLN A 103 2.88 4.54 -3.46
CA GLN A 103 2.72 5.42 -2.32
C GLN A 103 1.24 5.55 -1.94
N LEU A 104 0.97 6.09 -0.76
CA LEU A 104 -0.41 6.31 -0.29
C LEU A 104 -1.12 7.36 -1.14
N GLY A 105 -2.21 6.96 -1.81
CA GLY A 105 -2.99 7.87 -2.65
C GLY A 105 -2.24 8.38 -3.89
N GLY A 106 -1.16 7.69 -4.29
CA GLY A 106 -0.40 8.03 -5.49
C GLY A 106 -1.14 7.70 -6.78
N SER A 107 -0.57 8.15 -7.90
CA SER A 107 -1.09 7.84 -9.24
C SER A 107 -0.65 6.49 -9.77
N GLN A 108 0.43 5.90 -9.25
CA GLN A 108 0.89 4.57 -9.68
C GLN A 108 0.28 3.50 -8.78
N VAL A 109 -0.62 2.74 -9.37
CA VAL A 109 -1.40 1.70 -8.70
C VAL A 109 -1.40 0.44 -9.55
N TRP A 110 -1.33 -0.72 -8.89
CA TRP A 110 -1.31 -2.01 -9.55
C TRP A 110 -2.66 -2.71 -9.49
N ALA A 111 -3.30 -2.64 -8.32
CA ALA A 111 -4.47 -3.45 -8.06
C ALA A 111 -5.46 -2.74 -7.15
N ARG A 112 -6.73 -3.12 -7.29
CA ARG A 112 -7.86 -2.53 -6.59
C ARG A 112 -8.87 -3.59 -6.20
N ALA A 113 -9.47 -3.46 -5.03
CA ALA A 113 -10.67 -4.20 -4.65
C ALA A 113 -11.74 -3.23 -4.13
N ASN A 114 -12.94 -3.29 -4.72
CA ASN A 114 -14.09 -2.50 -4.25
C ASN A 114 -14.66 -3.12 -2.96
N SER A 115 -14.05 -2.80 -1.83
CA SER A 115 -14.43 -3.30 -0.51
C SER A 115 -14.24 -2.21 0.54
N HIS A 116 -15.20 -2.10 1.46
CA HIS A 116 -15.21 -1.07 2.49
C HIS A 116 -15.10 -1.66 3.91
N GLY A 117 -14.57 -2.87 4.08
CA GLY A 117 -14.26 -3.42 5.40
C GLY A 117 -13.01 -2.78 6.02
N ASP A 118 -12.86 -2.86 7.34
CA ASP A 118 -11.72 -2.31 8.09
C ASP A 118 -10.37 -2.96 7.75
N ARG A 119 -10.42 -4.12 7.09
CA ARG A 119 -9.25 -4.87 6.59
C ARG A 119 -9.36 -5.11 5.09
N PRO A 120 -8.22 -5.26 4.39
CA PRO A 120 -8.21 -5.60 2.98
C PRO A 120 -8.97 -6.91 2.73
N PRO A 121 -9.75 -7.00 1.65
CA PRO A 121 -10.48 -8.22 1.35
C PRO A 121 -9.51 -9.31 0.88
N ARG A 122 -9.83 -10.55 1.24
CA ARG A 122 -9.05 -11.71 0.77
C ARG A 122 -9.06 -11.84 -0.76
N LEU A 123 -10.19 -11.54 -1.39
CA LEU A 123 -10.46 -11.74 -2.83
C LEU A 123 -11.11 -10.48 -3.44
N GLY A 124 -11.35 -10.51 -4.75
CA GLY A 124 -12.03 -9.42 -5.47
C GLY A 124 -11.09 -8.35 -6.02
N TRP A 125 -9.81 -8.70 -6.20
CA TRP A 125 -8.78 -7.83 -6.75
C TRP A 125 -8.87 -7.77 -8.27
N LYS A 126 -8.91 -6.55 -8.80
CA LYS A 126 -8.69 -6.21 -10.20
C LYS A 126 -7.20 -5.97 -10.41
N ILE A 127 -6.60 -6.66 -11.38
CA ILE A 127 -5.21 -6.48 -11.80
C ILE A 127 -5.17 -6.51 -13.34
N PRO A 128 -4.83 -5.40 -14.02
CA PRO A 128 -4.58 -4.07 -13.45
C PRO A 128 -5.82 -3.50 -12.74
N TRP A 129 -5.64 -2.44 -11.95
CA TRP A 129 -6.68 -1.83 -11.11
C TRP A 129 -7.95 -1.39 -11.89
N ASP A 130 -7.79 -1.07 -13.17
CA ASP A 130 -8.84 -0.64 -14.11
C ASP A 130 -9.42 -1.80 -14.93
N ALA A 131 -9.01 -3.05 -14.66
CA ALA A 131 -9.56 -4.21 -15.32
C ALA A 131 -11.11 -4.22 -15.22
N PRO A 132 -11.82 -4.63 -16.28
CA PRO A 132 -13.28 -4.58 -16.30
C PRO A 132 -13.90 -5.40 -15.16
N LYS A 133 -13.28 -6.53 -14.81
CA LYS A 133 -13.73 -7.45 -13.76
C LYS A 133 -12.55 -7.91 -12.90
N ALA A 134 -12.86 -8.29 -11.66
CA ALA A 134 -11.91 -8.98 -10.79
C ALA A 134 -11.89 -10.47 -11.16
N GLU A 135 -10.70 -11.05 -11.25
CA GLU A 135 -10.53 -12.46 -11.59
C GLU A 135 -10.31 -13.28 -10.30
N PRO A 136 -11.14 -14.31 -10.03
CA PRO A 136 -10.94 -15.16 -8.86
C PRO A 136 -9.58 -15.84 -8.88
N GLY A 137 -8.87 -15.78 -7.76
CA GLY A 137 -7.56 -16.45 -7.60
C GLY A 137 -6.35 -15.72 -8.18
N ILE A 138 -6.54 -14.54 -8.79
CA ILE A 138 -5.44 -13.72 -9.29
C ILE A 138 -4.56 -13.17 -8.16
N LEU A 139 -5.17 -12.86 -7.01
CA LEU A 139 -4.49 -12.35 -5.83
C LEU A 139 -5.30 -12.70 -4.58
N PHE A 140 -4.61 -13.15 -3.54
CA PHE A 140 -5.14 -13.42 -2.22
C PHE A 140 -4.44 -12.53 -1.20
N CYS A 141 -5.19 -11.85 -0.35
CA CYS A 141 -4.66 -11.10 0.79
C CYS A 141 -5.12 -11.75 2.09
N ASP A 142 -4.32 -12.69 2.60
CA ASP A 142 -4.65 -13.45 3.80
C ASP A 142 -4.00 -12.80 5.04
N PRO A 143 -4.67 -12.77 6.21
CA PRO A 143 -4.01 -12.42 7.46
C PRO A 143 -2.78 -13.30 7.67
N PHE A 144 -1.69 -12.70 8.14
CA PHE A 144 -0.48 -13.45 8.43
C PHE A 144 -0.72 -14.42 9.59
N ILE A 145 -0.34 -15.68 9.39
CA ILE A 145 -0.38 -16.72 10.42
C ILE A 145 1.06 -17.15 10.68
N ALA A 146 1.61 -16.73 11.81
CA ALA A 146 2.95 -17.14 12.22
C ALA A 146 3.02 -18.67 12.36
N GLY A 147 3.95 -19.31 11.65
CA GLY A 147 4.24 -20.75 11.79
C GLY A 147 3.49 -21.70 10.85
N LYS A 148 2.83 -21.21 9.79
CA LYS A 148 2.52 -22.08 8.64
C LYS A 148 3.76 -22.16 7.72
N PRO A 149 4.20 -23.37 7.32
CA PRO A 149 5.37 -23.58 6.48
C PRO A 149 5.18 -23.04 5.06
#